data_AF-A0A414XI85-F1
#
_entry.id   AF-A0A414XI85-F1
#
_cell.length_a   1.000
_cell.length_b   1.000
_cell.length_c   1.000
_cell.angle_alpha   90.00
_cell.angle_beta   90.00
_cell.angle_gamma   90.00
#
_symmetry.space_group_name_H-M   'P 1'
#
loop_
_entity.id
_entity.type
_entity.pdbx_description
1 polymer ?
#
loop_
_entity_poly.entity_id
_entity_poly.type
_entity_poly.pdbx_seq_one_letter_code
_entity_poly.pdbx_strand_id
1 'polypeptide(L)'
;MNRIIALDIAKAICIILVVMGHYVPDNSPAWYVLVHDVIYTFHMPLFMFVSGYVYIATKKRSTYGDFLLKKVRRLMVPYLTTSVMVIVIKLLTQGSMSVDNPVTIFSFVEMFYMPVAGYFLWFIWALWWMFVLVPLFRGKQKHVELFVLGIVLHFIPFGLPRVFCLEQFSGMLMYFMFGVFVFENDSLHRFLKEFSWIKVACAVAVFILGEFLYFTNGVGTGGMFLLNAMLPFIEFGS
;
A
#
# COMPACT_ATOMS: atom_id res chain seq x y z
N MET A 1 5.19 13.37 25.85
CA MET A 1 5.22 13.08 24.39
C MET A 1 3.79 12.81 23.97
N ASN A 2 3.09 13.81 23.42
CA ASN A 2 1.65 13.67 23.15
C ASN A 2 1.42 12.66 22.03
N ARG A 3 0.71 11.58 22.37
CA ARG A 3 0.26 10.57 21.43
C ARG A 3 -0.68 11.25 20.44
N ILE A 4 -0.33 11.24 19.16
CA ILE A 4 -1.19 11.85 18.13
C ILE A 4 -2.31 10.84 17.85
N ILE A 5 -3.44 11.00 18.54
CA ILE A 5 -4.61 10.11 18.47
C ILE A 5 -5.02 9.87 17.00
N ALA A 6 -4.97 10.91 16.17
CA ALA A 6 -5.26 10.83 14.74
C ALA A 6 -4.36 9.82 13.99
N LEU A 7 -3.08 9.69 14.34
CA LEU A 7 -2.17 8.72 13.72
C LEU A 7 -2.50 7.28 14.15
N ASP A 8 -3.00 7.08 15.35
CA ASP A 8 -3.39 5.75 15.82
C ASP A 8 -4.73 5.32 15.21
N ILE A 9 -5.68 6.26 15.05
CA ILE A 9 -6.93 6.03 14.31
C ILE A 9 -6.63 5.69 12.84
N ALA A 10 -5.76 6.45 12.17
CA ALA A 10 -5.41 6.18 10.78
C ALA A 10 -4.80 4.78 10.59
N LYS A 11 -3.93 4.33 11.52
CA LYS A 11 -3.41 2.96 11.53
C LYS A 11 -4.51 1.92 11.74
N ALA A 12 -5.43 2.16 12.67
CA ALA A 12 -6.53 1.24 12.94
C ALA A 12 -7.43 1.08 11.69
N ILE A 13 -7.78 2.18 11.04
CA ILE A 13 -8.52 2.17 9.77
C ILE A 13 -7.76 1.40 8.69
N CYS A 14 -6.46 1.67 8.53
CA CYS A 14 -5.62 0.93 7.58
C CYS A 14 -5.63 -0.58 7.82
N ILE A 15 -5.50 -1.02 9.08
CA ILE A 15 -5.51 -2.44 9.43
C ILE A 15 -6.86 -3.06 9.09
N ILE A 16 -7.97 -2.39 9.44
CA ILE A 16 -9.33 -2.87 9.16
C ILE A 16 -9.55 -3.00 7.64
N LEU A 17 -9.14 -2.00 6.86
CA LEU A 17 -9.26 -2.03 5.40
C LEU A 17 -8.45 -3.17 4.77
N VAL A 18 -7.22 -3.41 5.23
CA VAL A 18 -6.39 -4.52 4.74
C VAL A 18 -7.02 -5.87 5.04
N VAL A 19 -7.61 -6.04 6.23
CA VAL A 19 -8.28 -7.31 6.59
C VAL A 19 -9.52 -7.53 5.74
N MET A 20 -10.36 -6.50 5.55
CA MET A 20 -11.56 -6.61 4.71
C MET A 20 -11.23 -6.82 3.23
N GLY A 21 -10.18 -6.18 2.72
CA GLY A 21 -9.73 -6.34 1.32
C GLY A 21 -9.05 -7.69 1.01
N HIS A 22 -8.87 -8.56 1.99
CA HIS A 22 -8.26 -9.89 1.80
C HIS A 22 -9.13 -11.04 2.31
N TYR A 23 -10.37 -10.76 2.70
CA TYR A 23 -11.31 -11.76 3.17
C TYR A 23 -12.54 -11.77 2.27
N VAL A 24 -12.59 -12.72 1.34
CA VAL A 24 -13.78 -12.99 0.52
C VAL A 24 -14.03 -14.50 0.52
N PRO A 25 -14.96 -14.98 1.35
CA PRO A 25 -15.35 -16.39 1.34
C PRO A 25 -16.00 -16.81 0.02
N ASP A 26 -15.85 -18.08 -0.34
CA ASP A 26 -16.61 -18.70 -1.42
C ASP A 26 -18.12 -18.56 -1.14
N ASN A 27 -18.91 -18.22 -2.16
CA ASN A 27 -20.34 -17.87 -2.07
C ASN A 27 -20.68 -16.57 -1.33
N SER A 28 -19.75 -15.61 -1.29
CA SER A 28 -20.03 -14.27 -0.77
C SER A 28 -21.19 -13.59 -1.52
N PRO A 29 -22.12 -12.91 -0.83
CA PRO A 29 -23.18 -12.14 -1.48
C PRO A 29 -22.63 -11.08 -2.43
N ALA A 30 -23.33 -10.79 -3.53
CA ALA A 30 -22.88 -9.80 -4.53
C ALA A 30 -22.60 -8.40 -3.93
N TRP A 31 -23.37 -7.98 -2.92
CA TRP A 31 -23.11 -6.72 -2.21
C TRP A 31 -21.79 -6.73 -1.44
N TYR A 32 -21.35 -7.90 -0.95
CA TYR A 32 -20.11 -8.06 -0.22
C TYR A 32 -18.91 -8.01 -1.16
N VAL A 33 -19.01 -8.68 -2.31
CA VAL A 33 -18.01 -8.62 -3.39
C VAL A 33 -17.85 -7.18 -3.88
N LEU A 34 -18.95 -6.45 -4.09
CA LEU A 34 -18.88 -5.03 -4.45
C LEU A 34 -18.16 -4.19 -3.39
N VAL A 35 -18.46 -4.40 -2.10
CA VAL A 35 -17.78 -3.70 -1.01
C VAL A 35 -16.29 -4.04 -0.97
N HIS A 36 -15.95 -5.32 -1.17
CA HIS A 36 -14.56 -5.77 -1.27
C HIS A 36 -13.83 -5.05 -2.40
N ASP A 37 -14.39 -5.02 -3.61
CA ASP A 37 -13.76 -4.44 -4.79
C ASP A 37 -13.53 -2.94 -4.59
N VAL A 38 -14.54 -2.23 -4.07
CA VAL A 38 -14.43 -0.81 -3.70
C VAL A 38 -13.32 -0.58 -2.66
N ILE A 39 -13.20 -1.43 -1.62
CA ILE A 39 -12.10 -1.31 -0.65
C ILE A 39 -10.75 -1.54 -1.35
N TYR A 40 -10.72 -2.51 -2.27
CA TYR A 40 -9.50 -2.91 -2.95
C TYR A 40 -8.93 -1.78 -3.81
N THR A 41 -9.78 -0.93 -4.41
CA THR A 41 -9.35 0.16 -5.30
C THR A 41 -8.48 1.22 -4.63
N PHE A 42 -8.71 1.52 -3.34
CA PHE A 42 -8.05 2.65 -2.67
C PHE A 42 -7.25 2.32 -1.41
N HIS A 43 -7.48 1.16 -0.76
CA HIS A 43 -6.86 0.91 0.54
C HIS A 43 -5.33 0.88 0.49
N MET A 44 -4.74 0.33 -0.58
CA MET A 44 -3.27 0.26 -0.74
C MET A 44 -2.63 1.63 -1.04
N PRO A 45 -3.14 2.41 -2.01
CA PRO A 45 -2.75 3.81 -2.16
C PRO A 45 -2.85 4.63 -0.86
N LEU A 46 -3.98 4.49 -0.14
CA LEU A 46 -4.21 5.19 1.13
C LEU A 46 -3.20 4.76 2.19
N PHE A 47 -2.93 3.45 2.32
CA PHE A 47 -1.96 2.91 3.25
C PHE A 47 -0.54 3.45 2.99
N MET A 48 -0.14 3.53 1.72
CA MET A 48 1.16 4.09 1.32
C MET A 48 1.25 5.57 1.64
N PHE A 49 0.20 6.35 1.34
CA PHE A 49 0.10 7.76 1.70
C PHE A 49 0.25 7.99 3.21
N VAL A 50 -0.55 7.29 4.03
CA VAL A 50 -0.50 7.41 5.49
C VAL A 50 0.89 7.00 6.01
N SER A 51 1.49 5.96 5.43
CA SER A 51 2.83 5.50 5.80
C SER A 51 3.91 6.55 5.54
N GLY A 52 3.86 7.23 4.40
CA GLY A 52 4.77 8.33 4.05
C GLY A 52 4.57 9.56 4.94
N TYR A 53 3.32 9.94 5.18
CA TYR A 53 2.98 11.04 6.08
C TYR A 53 3.47 10.78 7.51
N VAL A 54 3.20 9.60 8.06
CA VAL A 54 3.66 9.19 9.40
C VAL A 54 5.19 9.12 9.46
N TYR A 55 5.84 8.64 8.39
CA TYR A 55 7.28 8.54 8.33
C TYR A 55 7.96 9.89 8.53
N ILE A 56 7.58 10.90 7.75
CA ILE A 56 8.21 12.21 7.84
C ILE A 56 7.81 12.92 9.15
N ALA A 57 6.56 12.75 9.61
CA ALA A 57 6.07 13.31 10.86
C ALA A 57 6.79 12.75 12.11
N THR A 58 7.27 11.50 12.04
CA THR A 58 7.94 10.83 13.15
C THR A 58 9.45 10.67 12.93
N LYS A 59 10.00 11.30 11.89
CA LYS A 59 11.42 11.23 11.56
C LYS A 59 12.24 11.84 12.68
N LYS A 60 13.00 11.00 13.39
CA LYS A 60 13.95 11.41 14.42
C LYS A 60 15.37 11.43 13.84
N ARG A 61 16.25 12.26 14.40
CA ARG A 61 17.69 12.18 14.11
C ARG A 61 18.22 10.86 14.67
N SER A 62 18.63 9.96 13.79
CA SER A 62 19.33 8.72 14.14
C SER A 62 20.27 8.36 12.99
N THR A 63 21.26 7.53 13.26
CA THR A 63 22.12 6.94 12.23
C THR A 63 21.26 6.17 11.23
N TYR A 64 21.67 6.17 9.96
CA TYR A 64 20.97 5.44 8.90
C TYR A 64 20.84 3.95 9.21
N GLY A 65 21.92 3.32 9.71
CA GLY A 65 21.92 1.91 10.15
C GLY A 65 20.91 1.63 11.27
N ASP A 66 20.90 2.44 12.34
CA ASP A 66 19.94 2.27 13.45
C ASP A 66 18.49 2.45 13.00
N PHE A 67 18.26 3.37 12.06
CA PHE A 67 16.95 3.57 11.45
C PHE A 67 16.51 2.32 10.67
N LEU A 68 17.37 1.81 9.79
CA LEU A 68 17.07 0.61 8.99
C LEU A 68 16.87 -0.61 9.89
N LEU A 69 17.70 -0.82 10.90
CA LEU A 69 17.55 -1.96 11.82
C LEU A 69 16.19 -1.95 12.53
N LYS A 70 15.71 -0.76 12.94
CA LYS A 70 14.36 -0.60 13.50
C LYS A 70 13.27 -0.93 12.49
N LYS A 71 13.47 -0.60 11.21
CA LYS A 71 12.53 -0.93 10.13
C LYS A 71 12.54 -2.42 9.80
N VAL A 72 13.71 -3.06 9.73
CA VAL A 72 13.84 -4.52 9.58
C VAL A 72 13.06 -5.25 10.68
N ARG A 73 13.29 -4.90 11.96
CA ARG A 73 12.59 -5.52 13.08
C ARG A 73 11.08 -5.30 13.04
N ARG A 74 10.62 -4.16 12.51
CA ARG A 74 9.19 -3.81 12.47
C ARG A 74 8.46 -4.35 11.25
N LEU A 75 9.15 -4.60 10.14
CA LEU A 75 8.55 -4.97 8.86
C LEU A 75 8.97 -6.37 8.42
N MET A 76 10.28 -6.59 8.27
CA MET A 76 10.82 -7.84 7.74
C MET A 76 10.63 -9.00 8.72
N VAL A 77 10.78 -8.78 10.03
CA VAL A 77 10.54 -9.85 11.02
C VAL A 77 9.08 -10.31 11.00
N PRO A 78 8.05 -9.44 11.12
CA PRO A 78 6.67 -9.85 10.93
C PRO A 78 6.39 -10.51 9.58
N TYR A 79 6.96 -10.00 8.49
CA TYR A 79 6.82 -10.61 7.16
C TYR A 79 7.34 -12.05 7.13
N LEU A 80 8.56 -12.29 7.62
CA LEU A 80 9.15 -13.63 7.62
C LEU A 80 8.34 -14.58 8.52
N THR A 81 7.96 -14.12 9.72
CA THR A 81 7.14 -14.93 10.65
C THR A 81 5.80 -15.30 10.03
N THR A 82 5.08 -14.34 9.45
CA THR A 82 3.80 -14.59 8.78
C THR A 82 3.98 -15.48 7.55
N SER A 83 5.03 -15.29 6.76
CA SER A 83 5.31 -16.12 5.59
C SER A 83 5.55 -17.58 5.98
N VAL A 84 6.38 -17.84 7.01
CA VAL A 84 6.62 -19.19 7.54
C VAL A 84 5.31 -19.82 8.02
N MET A 85 4.52 -19.09 8.81
CA MET A 85 3.23 -19.60 9.31
C MET A 85 2.29 -19.98 8.16
N VAL A 86 2.14 -19.11 7.16
CA VAL A 86 1.25 -19.35 6.02
C VAL A 86 1.74 -20.51 5.16
N ILE A 87 3.05 -20.59 4.87
CA ILE A 87 3.62 -21.72 4.10
C ILE A 87 3.38 -23.04 4.84
N VAL A 88 3.62 -23.09 6.15
CA VAL A 88 3.36 -24.29 6.96
C VAL A 88 1.89 -24.68 6.91
N ILE A 89 0.97 -23.73 7.11
CA ILE A 89 -0.47 -24.00 7.04
C ILE A 89 -0.83 -24.55 5.66
N LYS A 90 -0.38 -23.90 4.58
CA LYS A 90 -0.67 -24.33 3.21
C LYS A 90 -0.12 -25.72 2.90
N LEU A 91 1.10 -26.04 3.32
CA LEU A 91 1.68 -27.38 3.13
C LEU A 91 0.87 -28.47 3.86
N LEU A 92 0.27 -28.15 5.01
CA LEU A 92 -0.58 -29.07 5.76
C LEU A 92 -2.00 -29.22 5.17
N THR A 93 -2.52 -28.19 4.52
CA THR A 93 -3.90 -28.15 4.01
C THR A 93 -4.04 -28.42 2.51
N GLN A 94 -2.98 -28.31 1.72
CA GLN A 94 -3.00 -28.54 0.27
C GLN A 94 -3.45 -29.94 -0.15
N GLY A 95 -3.32 -30.94 0.71
CA GLY A 95 -3.83 -32.29 0.45
C GLY A 95 -5.34 -32.46 0.64
N SER A 96 -6.02 -31.50 1.28
CA SER A 96 -7.43 -31.62 1.70
C SER A 96 -8.34 -30.50 1.20
N MET A 97 -7.80 -29.36 0.77
CA MET A 97 -8.54 -28.22 0.25
C MET A 97 -7.86 -27.65 -0.99
N SER A 98 -8.64 -27.07 -1.91
CA SER A 98 -8.10 -26.21 -2.97
C SER A 98 -7.49 -24.98 -2.31
N VAL A 99 -6.17 -24.85 -2.40
CA VAL A 99 -5.43 -23.71 -1.84
C VAL A 99 -4.98 -22.82 -2.98
N ASP A 100 -5.36 -21.55 -2.94
CA ASP A 100 -4.87 -20.53 -3.87
C ASP A 100 -3.35 -20.38 -3.73
N ASN A 101 -2.66 -20.42 -4.87
CA ASN A 101 -1.20 -20.42 -4.98
C ASN A 101 -0.55 -21.57 -4.18
N PRO A 102 -0.39 -22.76 -4.80
CA PRO A 102 0.24 -23.89 -4.15
C PRO A 102 1.69 -23.56 -3.78
N VAL A 103 2.16 -24.09 -2.67
CA VAL A 103 3.49 -23.83 -2.12
C VAL A 103 4.22 -25.15 -2.00
N THR A 104 5.55 -25.10 -2.08
CA THR A 104 6.39 -26.28 -1.92
C THR A 104 7.42 -26.03 -0.82
N ILE A 105 8.25 -27.03 -0.53
CA ILE A 105 9.39 -26.86 0.38
C ILE A 105 10.35 -25.77 -0.15
N PHE A 106 10.43 -25.58 -1.47
CA PHE A 106 11.22 -24.50 -2.07
C PHE A 106 10.67 -23.10 -1.74
N SER A 107 9.39 -22.98 -1.39
CA SER A 107 8.77 -21.70 -1.06
C SER A 107 9.33 -21.06 0.22
N PHE A 108 9.98 -21.83 1.10
CA PHE A 108 10.75 -21.28 2.22
C PHE A 108 11.99 -20.49 1.77
N VAL A 109 12.55 -20.81 0.60
CA VAL A 109 13.65 -20.05 0.00
C VAL A 109 13.08 -18.89 -0.81
N GLU A 110 12.00 -19.13 -1.56
CA GLU A 110 11.37 -18.09 -2.39
C GLU A 110 10.84 -16.91 -1.57
N MET A 111 10.36 -17.16 -0.34
CA MET A 111 9.87 -16.09 0.54
C MET A 111 10.90 -14.99 0.85
N PHE A 112 12.20 -15.24 0.68
CA PHE A 112 13.25 -14.23 0.88
C PHE A 112 13.35 -13.20 -0.24
N TYR A 113 12.79 -13.49 -1.42
CA TYR A 113 12.85 -12.59 -2.56
C TYR A 113 11.50 -12.34 -3.24
N MET A 114 10.45 -13.10 -2.93
CA MET A 114 9.08 -12.84 -3.39
C MET A 114 8.06 -13.23 -2.31
N PRO A 115 6.88 -12.58 -2.24
CA PRO A 115 5.83 -12.89 -1.27
C PRO A 115 5.04 -14.17 -1.63
N VAL A 116 5.73 -15.30 -1.82
CA VAL A 116 5.14 -16.58 -2.28
C VAL A 116 4.12 -17.15 -1.29
N ALA A 117 4.26 -16.86 0.00
CA ALA A 117 3.29 -17.25 1.02
C ALA A 117 1.88 -16.68 0.74
N GLY A 118 1.83 -15.46 0.20
CA GLY A 118 0.59 -14.80 -0.17
C GLY A 118 0.85 -13.41 -0.70
N TYR A 119 0.21 -13.07 -1.82
CA TYR A 119 0.42 -11.80 -2.50
C TYR A 119 0.13 -10.61 -1.58
N PHE A 120 -0.83 -10.72 -0.65
CA PHE A 120 -1.15 -9.69 0.35
C PHE A 120 0.05 -9.14 1.13
N LEU A 121 1.20 -9.84 1.16
CA LEU A 121 2.42 -9.37 1.82
C LEU A 121 3.29 -8.43 0.95
N TRP A 122 2.94 -8.20 -0.32
CA TRP A 122 3.76 -7.44 -1.28
C TRP A 122 4.11 -6.04 -0.78
N PHE A 123 3.19 -5.39 -0.06
CA PHE A 123 3.35 -4.01 0.38
C PHE A 123 4.44 -3.83 1.43
N ILE A 124 4.78 -4.90 2.15
CA ILE A 124 5.85 -4.86 3.16
C ILE A 124 7.19 -4.65 2.46
N TRP A 125 7.42 -5.35 1.35
CA TRP A 125 8.59 -5.16 0.49
C TRP A 125 8.60 -3.77 -0.16
N ALA A 126 7.46 -3.32 -0.69
CA ALA A 126 7.36 -1.97 -1.26
C ALA A 126 7.70 -0.88 -0.23
N LEU A 127 7.15 -0.96 0.99
CA LEU A 127 7.49 -0.05 2.08
C LEU A 127 8.95 -0.16 2.51
N TRP A 128 9.50 -1.37 2.56
CA TRP A 128 10.91 -1.57 2.87
C TRP A 128 11.80 -0.77 1.93
N TRP A 129 11.59 -0.86 0.62
CA TRP A 129 12.34 -0.09 -0.37
C TRP A 129 12.15 1.42 -0.23
N MET A 130 10.94 1.89 0.07
CA MET A 130 10.70 3.31 0.37
C MET A 130 11.49 3.77 1.60
N PHE A 131 11.57 2.96 2.66
CA PHE A 131 12.38 3.28 3.84
C PHE A 131 13.88 3.18 3.59
N VAL A 132 14.34 2.37 2.63
CA VAL A 132 15.74 2.35 2.21
C VAL A 132 16.07 3.61 1.40
N LEU A 133 15.22 3.95 0.43
CA LEU A 133 15.44 5.02 -0.55
C LEU A 133 15.28 6.42 0.04
N VAL A 134 14.13 6.73 0.63
CA VAL A 134 13.75 8.12 1.00
C VAL A 134 14.74 8.79 1.96
N PRO A 135 15.31 8.12 2.99
CA PRO A 135 16.29 8.78 3.87
C PRO A 135 17.61 9.16 3.19
N LEU A 136 17.94 8.57 2.03
CA LEU A 136 19.13 8.93 1.24
C LEU A 136 18.98 10.33 0.61
N PHE A 137 17.75 10.72 0.31
CA PHE A 137 17.39 12.01 -0.27
C PHE A 137 17.03 12.99 0.85
N ARG A 138 17.98 13.83 1.23
CA ARG A 138 17.79 14.77 2.35
C ARG A 138 17.33 16.13 1.86
N GLY A 139 16.21 16.59 2.40
CA GLY A 139 15.68 17.95 2.22
C GLY A 139 14.45 18.01 1.34
N LYS A 140 13.66 19.09 1.51
CA LYS A 140 12.36 19.25 0.84
C LYS A 140 12.47 19.17 -0.68
N GLN A 141 13.47 19.82 -1.28
CA GLN A 141 13.67 19.78 -2.74
C GLN A 141 13.90 18.36 -3.26
N LYS A 142 14.73 17.56 -2.57
CA LYS A 142 14.98 16.16 -2.95
C LYS A 142 13.75 15.26 -2.76
N HIS A 143 12.91 15.53 -1.76
CA HIS A 143 11.64 14.83 -1.63
C HIS A 143 10.65 15.22 -2.75
N VAL A 144 10.65 16.48 -3.21
CA VAL A 144 9.83 16.90 -4.38
C VAL A 144 10.33 16.22 -5.65
N GLU A 145 11.64 16.18 -5.89
CA GLU A 145 12.23 15.43 -7.01
C GLU A 145 11.81 13.95 -6.99
N LEU A 146 11.89 13.29 -5.82
CA LEU A 146 11.42 11.92 -5.64
C LEU A 146 9.91 11.76 -5.86
N PHE A 147 9.11 12.75 -5.47
CA PHE A 147 7.66 12.72 -5.70
C PHE A 147 7.34 12.79 -7.19
N VAL A 148 7.98 13.72 -7.92
CA VAL A 148 7.85 13.82 -9.39
C VAL A 148 8.33 12.54 -10.07
N LEU A 149 9.46 11.97 -9.63
CA LEU A 149 9.93 10.68 -10.13
C LEU A 149 8.91 9.57 -9.88
N GLY A 150 8.31 9.53 -8.68
CA GLY A 150 7.24 8.57 -8.35
C GLY A 150 6.05 8.69 -9.29
N ILE A 151 5.61 9.91 -9.63
CA ILE A 151 4.54 10.13 -10.61
C ILE A 151 4.95 9.58 -11.98
N VAL A 152 6.17 9.88 -12.44
CA VAL A 152 6.66 9.38 -13.73
C VAL A 152 6.72 7.85 -13.75
N LEU A 153 7.26 7.23 -12.70
CA LEU A 153 7.33 5.76 -12.56
C LEU A 153 5.96 5.09 -12.50
N HIS A 154 4.94 5.81 -12.01
CA HIS A 154 3.59 5.31 -11.89
C HIS A 154 2.87 5.28 -13.25
N PHE A 155 3.02 6.32 -14.08
CA PHE A 155 2.35 6.41 -15.38
C PHE A 155 3.12 5.76 -16.53
N ILE A 156 4.44 5.60 -16.39
CA ILE A 156 5.29 4.99 -17.40
C ILE A 156 5.76 3.62 -16.87
N PRO A 157 5.27 2.50 -17.43
CA PRO A 157 5.72 1.19 -16.99
C PRO A 157 7.16 0.96 -17.45
N PHE A 158 8.11 1.08 -16.52
CA PHE A 158 9.54 0.85 -16.77
C PHE A 158 9.92 -0.63 -16.82
N GLY A 159 8.97 -1.54 -16.62
CA GLY A 159 9.22 -2.99 -16.65
C GLY A 159 10.17 -3.47 -15.55
N LEU A 160 10.07 -2.88 -14.35
CA LEU A 160 10.88 -3.33 -13.21
C LEU A 160 10.58 -4.79 -12.84
N PRO A 161 11.57 -5.54 -12.36
CA PRO A 161 11.37 -6.94 -12.01
C PRO A 161 10.38 -7.09 -10.86
N ARG A 162 9.57 -8.16 -10.89
CA ARG A 162 8.66 -8.55 -9.80
C ARG A 162 9.40 -9.03 -8.54
N VAL A 163 10.65 -9.44 -8.71
CA VAL A 163 11.52 -9.86 -7.61
C VAL A 163 11.72 -8.69 -6.65
N PHE A 164 11.64 -8.99 -5.34
CA PHE A 164 11.63 -8.02 -4.25
C PHE A 164 10.51 -6.98 -4.32
N CYS A 165 9.43 -7.27 -5.07
CA CYS A 165 8.30 -6.38 -5.30
C CYS A 165 8.71 -4.99 -5.86
N LEU A 166 9.72 -4.93 -6.73
CA LEU A 166 10.20 -3.66 -7.27
C LEU A 166 9.19 -3.00 -8.22
N GLU A 167 8.42 -3.79 -8.97
CA GLU A 167 7.28 -3.32 -9.76
C GLU A 167 6.24 -2.60 -8.88
N GLN A 168 5.82 -3.23 -7.78
CA GLN A 168 4.85 -2.65 -6.86
C GLN A 168 5.43 -1.44 -6.12
N PHE A 169 6.72 -1.48 -5.78
CA PHE A 169 7.43 -0.33 -5.21
C PHE A 169 7.37 0.89 -6.13
N SER A 170 7.67 0.74 -7.43
CA SER A 170 7.61 1.86 -8.38
C SER A 170 6.20 2.41 -8.55
N GLY A 171 5.19 1.53 -8.65
CA GLY A 171 3.80 1.94 -8.81
C GLY A 171 3.25 2.68 -7.59
N MET A 172 3.78 2.39 -6.39
CA MET A 172 3.29 2.95 -5.14
C MET A 172 4.14 4.10 -4.57
N LEU A 173 5.30 4.36 -5.15
CA LEU A 173 6.20 5.41 -4.66
C LEU A 173 5.53 6.78 -4.64
N MET A 174 4.71 7.08 -5.65
CA MET A 174 4.01 8.38 -5.71
C MET A 174 3.11 8.62 -4.51
N TYR A 175 2.36 7.61 -4.05
CA TYR A 175 1.42 7.77 -2.94
C TYR A 175 2.16 7.97 -1.62
N PHE A 176 3.22 7.20 -1.38
CA PHE A 176 4.08 7.39 -0.21
C PHE A 176 4.71 8.78 -0.20
N MET A 177 5.27 9.21 -1.33
CA MET A 177 5.90 10.53 -1.46
C MET A 177 4.87 11.66 -1.38
N PHE A 178 3.63 11.44 -1.81
CA PHE A 178 2.53 12.39 -1.62
C PHE A 178 2.26 12.62 -0.13
N GLY A 179 2.30 11.57 0.69
CA GLY A 179 2.22 11.68 2.15
C GLY A 179 3.34 12.51 2.75
N VAL A 180 4.57 12.30 2.26
CA VAL A 180 5.74 13.11 2.67
C VAL A 180 5.57 14.57 2.26
N PHE A 181 5.20 14.82 1.01
CA PHE A 181 5.01 16.14 0.43
C PHE A 181 3.93 16.93 1.16
N VAL A 182 2.79 16.31 1.47
CA VAL A 182 1.69 16.97 2.19
C VAL A 182 2.08 17.41 3.59
N PHE A 183 2.88 16.61 4.32
CA PHE A 183 3.35 17.00 5.65
C PHE A 183 4.37 18.15 5.61
N GLU A 184 5.24 18.18 4.61
CA GLU A 184 6.27 19.23 4.49
C GLU A 184 5.73 20.57 3.97
N ASN A 185 4.54 20.58 3.38
CA ASN A 185 3.84 21.78 2.92
C ASN A 185 2.85 22.27 3.97
N ASP A 186 3.15 23.40 4.61
CA ASP A 186 2.36 23.93 5.73
C ASP A 186 0.89 24.20 5.40
N SER A 187 0.58 24.62 4.16
CA SER A 187 -0.80 24.83 3.71
C SER A 187 -1.59 23.52 3.60
N LEU A 188 -0.99 22.49 2.99
CA LEU A 188 -1.64 21.18 2.84
C LEU A 188 -1.73 20.46 4.18
N HIS A 189 -0.69 20.54 5.01
CA HIS A 189 -0.69 20.00 6.36
C HIS A 189 -1.78 20.63 7.23
N ARG A 190 -1.92 21.97 7.21
CA ARG A 190 -3.01 22.66 7.91
C ARG A 190 -4.38 22.25 7.38
N PHE A 191 -4.54 22.18 6.06
CA PHE A 191 -5.79 21.76 5.43
C PHE A 191 -6.24 20.36 5.90
N LEU A 192 -5.32 19.40 6.00
CA LEU A 192 -5.63 18.05 6.52
C LEU A 192 -5.87 18.02 8.03
N LYS A 193 -5.14 18.84 8.81
CA LYS A 193 -5.25 18.86 10.27
C LYS A 193 -6.56 19.50 10.75
N GLU A 194 -7.04 20.50 10.02
CA GLU A 194 -8.32 21.16 10.29
C GLU A 194 -9.48 20.26 9.88
N PHE A 195 -9.94 19.44 10.82
CA PHE A 195 -11.08 18.56 10.64
C PHE A 195 -12.35 19.38 10.33
N SER A 196 -12.99 19.08 9.21
CA SER A 196 -14.26 19.67 8.81
C SER A 196 -15.11 18.60 8.14
N TRP A 197 -16.35 18.45 8.61
CA TRP A 197 -17.33 17.52 8.03
C TRP A 197 -17.58 17.80 6.54
N ILE A 198 -17.43 19.06 6.10
CA ILE A 198 -17.56 19.43 4.69
C ILE A 198 -16.44 18.82 3.86
N LYS A 199 -15.18 18.87 4.34
CA LYS A 199 -14.03 18.27 3.64
C LYS A 199 -14.21 16.75 3.52
N VAL A 200 -14.68 16.11 4.59
CA VAL A 200 -14.99 14.67 4.59
C VAL A 200 -16.12 14.35 3.62
N ALA A 201 -17.22 15.09 3.66
CA ALA A 201 -18.36 14.88 2.75
C ALA A 201 -17.97 15.09 1.28
N CYS A 202 -17.18 16.13 0.97
CA CYS A 202 -16.65 16.34 -0.37
C CYS A 202 -15.72 15.21 -0.81
N ALA A 203 -14.80 14.75 0.04
CA ALA A 203 -13.91 13.64 -0.28
C ALA A 203 -14.70 12.34 -0.54
N VAL A 204 -15.71 12.05 0.28
CA VAL A 204 -16.61 10.90 0.10
C VAL A 204 -17.43 11.04 -1.18
N ALA A 205 -17.96 12.23 -1.48
CA ALA A 205 -18.72 12.45 -2.71
C ALA A 205 -17.86 12.29 -3.97
N VAL A 206 -16.63 12.83 -3.96
CA VAL A 206 -15.67 12.65 -5.06
C VAL A 206 -15.26 11.18 -5.20
N PHE A 207 -15.05 10.48 -4.08
CA PHE A 207 -14.73 9.05 -4.08
C PHE A 207 -15.88 8.22 -4.66
N ILE A 208 -17.12 8.42 -4.18
CA ILE A 208 -18.31 7.73 -4.70
C ILE A 208 -18.51 8.03 -6.19
N LEU A 209 -18.33 9.28 -6.61
CA LEU A 209 -18.42 9.65 -8.03
C LEU A 209 -17.33 8.94 -8.86
N GLY A 210 -16.10 8.87 -8.35
CA GLY A 210 -15.00 8.16 -8.99
C GLY A 210 -15.27 6.67 -9.15
N GLU A 211 -15.72 6.00 -8.08
CA GLU A 211 -16.12 4.59 -8.09
C GLU A 211 -17.31 4.36 -9.03
N PHE A 212 -18.33 5.23 -8.99
CA PHE A 212 -19.48 5.15 -9.89
C PHE A 212 -19.02 5.26 -11.35
N LEU A 213 -18.16 6.22 -11.69
CA LEU A 213 -17.61 6.36 -13.04
C LEU A 213 -16.74 5.15 -13.42
N TYR A 214 -15.99 4.58 -12.49
CA TYR A 214 -15.16 3.40 -12.72
C TYR A 214 -16.01 2.16 -13.05
N PHE A 215 -17.02 1.86 -12.22
CA PHE A 215 -17.87 0.67 -12.40
C PHE A 215 -18.88 0.80 -13.53
N THR A 216 -19.36 2.02 -13.86
CA THR A 216 -20.36 2.21 -14.93
C THR A 216 -19.78 2.28 -16.33
N ASN A 217 -18.54 2.76 -16.49
CA ASN A 217 -18.01 3.00 -17.84
C ASN A 217 -17.35 1.79 -18.50
N GLY A 218 -17.04 0.71 -17.77
CA GLY A 218 -16.38 -0.48 -18.33
C GLY A 218 -15.00 -0.20 -18.94
N VAL A 219 -14.10 -1.18 -18.95
CA VAL A 219 -12.71 -1.03 -19.44
C VAL A 219 -12.71 -0.63 -20.93
N GLY A 220 -12.54 0.65 -21.30
CA GLY A 220 -12.47 1.00 -22.73
C GLY A 220 -12.39 2.44 -23.25
N THR A 221 -12.51 3.52 -22.47
CA THR A 221 -12.49 4.91 -23.04
C THR A 221 -11.37 5.79 -22.48
N GLY A 222 -10.81 6.72 -23.27
CA GLY A 222 -9.57 7.46 -22.95
C GLY A 222 -9.55 8.29 -21.64
N GLY A 223 -10.71 8.63 -21.06
CA GLY A 223 -10.78 9.21 -19.70
C GLY A 223 -10.41 8.24 -18.58
N MET A 224 -10.35 6.94 -18.91
CA MET A 224 -10.07 5.83 -18.02
C MET A 224 -8.59 5.63 -17.73
N PHE A 225 -7.66 6.21 -18.52
CA PHE A 225 -6.23 6.12 -18.20
C PHE A 225 -5.92 6.78 -16.84
N LEU A 226 -6.51 7.94 -16.57
CA LEU A 226 -6.31 8.63 -15.29
C LEU A 226 -7.04 7.92 -14.14
N LEU A 227 -8.25 7.41 -14.35
CA LEU A 227 -9.00 6.66 -13.34
C LEU A 227 -8.36 5.30 -13.02
N ASN A 228 -7.94 4.54 -14.03
CA ASN A 228 -7.20 3.29 -13.85
C ASN A 228 -5.81 3.52 -13.27
N ALA A 229 -5.11 4.60 -13.64
CA ALA A 229 -3.86 4.95 -12.98
C ALA A 229 -4.10 5.33 -11.52
N MET A 230 -5.15 6.09 -11.21
CA MET A 230 -5.46 6.45 -9.81
C MET A 230 -5.95 5.27 -8.96
N LEU A 231 -6.53 4.23 -9.58
CA LEU A 231 -7.07 3.01 -8.96
C LEU A 231 -6.40 1.76 -9.59
N PRO A 232 -5.10 1.53 -9.35
CA PRO A 232 -4.25 0.70 -10.22
C PRO A 232 -4.38 -0.81 -10.02
N PHE A 233 -5.18 -1.27 -9.06
CA PHE A 233 -4.97 -2.59 -8.47
C PHE A 233 -6.16 -3.53 -8.59
N ILE A 234 -6.70 -3.75 -9.80
CA ILE A 234 -7.49 -4.97 -10.07
C ILE A 234 -6.65 -6.02 -10.82
N GLU A 235 -5.53 -5.67 -11.44
CA GLU A 235 -4.81 -6.58 -12.35
C GLU A 235 -3.74 -7.49 -11.72
N PHE A 236 -3.47 -7.41 -10.42
CA PHE A 236 -2.44 -8.23 -9.77
C PHE A 236 -2.98 -9.39 -8.92
N GLY A 237 -4.30 -9.62 -8.96
CA GLY A 237 -5.02 -10.60 -8.14
C GLY A 237 -5.54 -11.83 -8.90
N SER A 238 -5.13 -12.03 -10.16
CA SER A 238 -5.45 -13.25 -10.93
C SER A 238 -4.21 -14.09 -11.18
#